data_AF-A0A851IPC7-F1
#
_entry.id   AF-A0A851IPC7-F1
#
_cell.length_a   1.000
_cell.length_b   1.000
_cell.length_c   1.000
_cell.angle_alpha   90.00
_cell.angle_beta   90.00
_cell.angle_gamma   90.00
#
_symmetry.space_group_name_H-M   'P 1'
#
loop_
_entity.id
_entity.type
_entity.pdbx_description
1 polymer ?
#
loop_
_entity_poly.entity_id
_entity_poly.type
_entity_poly.pdbx_seq_one_letter_code
_entity_poly.pdbx_strand_id
1 'polypeptide(L)'
;MKDFDKVMKKEMLDFKNDMLRHFFRDNFYDNFNDLKEYIENRINEIENRERETSNEIKNNHFICMTVMNEKEYKLNDNLFTVIFSEDFIEKDIKNLNMKDIMLKRNRIFQTIYMELTENEEKELKDRKFQGYIDDYNKKIPITFRLEKSSKYDKIIENLYYIFQKNGLEWKTVNSYYNDNFYNLIIDEYNREFLNMDEIYDMNYDLEEFEEKAKKDCFLVWNINRKKVNSWDYVLPYENNIVYRYKLDYKGNNNILVNHKRGGEYFSIYRGNDENINVLSDESLDDDWEIWEFLDINGIKRKESELKFKIHSNIQKNNEITILKRIRTRAEINRLFSSYETLDNIVLKDIGIETLKNRKYLKLKKLNHFIKYDFDLDKNLKQEIILKIEKDNIDKREMIKKMEYLVSELEYIYPEYIFKVVDDYDE
;
A
#
# COMPACT_ATOMS: atom_id res chain seq x y z
N MET A 1 -17.46 -31.27 27.76
CA MET A 1 -17.28 -32.66 27.26
C MET A 1 -16.66 -33.64 28.27
N LYS A 2 -15.77 -33.25 29.20
CA LYS A 2 -15.18 -34.18 30.19
C LYS A 2 -16.18 -34.87 31.13
N ASP A 3 -17.31 -34.23 31.44
CA ASP A 3 -18.34 -34.83 32.31
C ASP A 3 -19.21 -35.86 31.59
N PHE A 4 -19.37 -35.77 30.26
CA PHE A 4 -20.20 -36.69 29.48
C PHE A 4 -19.57 -38.08 29.35
N ASP A 5 -18.25 -38.16 29.15
CA ASP A 5 -17.51 -39.42 29.05
C ASP A 5 -17.54 -40.22 30.37
N LYS A 6 -17.49 -39.51 31.51
CA LYS A 6 -17.69 -40.12 32.84
C LYS A 6 -19.10 -40.68 33.03
N VAL A 7 -20.12 -39.98 32.55
CA VAL A 7 -21.52 -40.42 32.62
C VAL A 7 -21.76 -41.64 31.75
N MET A 8 -21.27 -41.65 30.51
CA MET A 8 -21.43 -42.78 29.58
C MET A 8 -20.73 -44.06 30.09
N LYS A 9 -19.52 -43.94 30.64
CA LYS A 9 -18.81 -45.07 31.27
C LYS A 9 -19.53 -45.61 32.49
N LYS A 10 -20.17 -44.73 33.28
CA LYS A 10 -20.96 -45.14 34.44
C LYS A 10 -22.21 -45.91 34.04
N GLU A 11 -22.99 -45.39 33.08
CA GLU A 11 -24.18 -46.06 32.52
C GLU A 11 -23.82 -47.43 31.90
N MET A 12 -22.67 -47.52 31.21
CA MET A 12 -22.15 -48.79 30.70
C MET A 12 -21.91 -49.84 31.79
N LEU A 13 -21.40 -49.42 32.94
CA LEU A 13 -21.11 -50.32 34.06
C LEU A 13 -22.39 -50.76 34.81
N ASP A 14 -23.46 -49.97 34.71
CA ASP A 14 -24.75 -50.24 35.37
C ASP A 14 -25.60 -51.30 34.64
N PHE A 15 -25.34 -51.58 33.37
CA PHE A 15 -26.00 -52.67 32.65
C PHE A 15 -25.55 -54.04 33.18
N LYS A 16 -26.47 -54.86 33.68
CA LYS A 16 -26.18 -56.21 34.21
C LYS A 16 -25.99 -57.29 33.13
N ASN A 17 -26.47 -57.06 31.91
CA ASN A 17 -26.42 -58.01 30.80
C ASN A 17 -25.26 -57.66 29.86
N ASP A 18 -24.37 -58.62 29.61
CA ASP A 18 -23.19 -58.44 28.76
C ASP A 18 -23.55 -58.13 27.29
N MET A 19 -24.62 -58.72 26.76
CA MET A 19 -25.06 -58.41 25.40
C MET A 19 -25.50 -56.94 25.27
N LEU A 20 -26.20 -56.41 26.28
CA LEU A 20 -26.61 -55.00 26.31
C LEU A 20 -25.41 -54.06 26.49
N ARG A 21 -24.41 -54.47 27.30
CA ARG A 21 -23.15 -53.73 27.44
C ARG A 21 -22.39 -53.64 26.12
N HIS A 22 -22.23 -54.75 25.42
CA HIS A 22 -21.57 -54.78 24.12
C HIS A 22 -22.33 -53.95 23.08
N PHE A 23 -23.66 -54.11 23.01
CA PHE A 23 -24.49 -53.32 22.10
C PHE A 23 -24.38 -51.81 22.37
N PHE A 24 -24.43 -51.39 23.64
CA PHE A 24 -24.29 -49.98 24.01
C PHE A 24 -22.89 -49.43 23.72
N ARG A 25 -21.83 -50.23 23.98
CA ARG A 25 -20.45 -49.82 23.68
C ARG A 25 -20.29 -49.55 22.18
N ASP A 26 -20.61 -50.56 21.37
CA ASP A 26 -20.27 -50.57 19.96
C ASP A 26 -21.18 -49.61 19.16
N ASN A 27 -22.44 -49.37 19.59
CA ASN A 27 -23.38 -48.50 18.86
C ASN A 27 -23.49 -47.07 19.40
N PHE A 28 -23.28 -46.86 20.70
CA PHE A 28 -23.45 -45.55 21.30
C PHE A 28 -22.12 -44.97 21.75
N TYR A 29 -21.40 -45.66 22.63
CA TYR A 29 -20.18 -45.09 23.21
C TYR A 29 -19.08 -44.83 22.16
N ASP A 30 -18.81 -45.80 21.28
CA ASP A 30 -17.76 -45.67 20.25
C ASP A 30 -18.16 -44.61 19.20
N ASN A 31 -19.38 -44.68 18.66
CA ASN A 31 -19.89 -43.66 17.72
C ASN A 31 -19.90 -42.24 18.31
N PHE A 32 -20.24 -42.07 19.59
CA PHE A 32 -20.18 -40.76 20.25
C PHE A 32 -18.75 -40.28 20.46
N ASN A 33 -17.79 -41.17 20.71
CA ASN A 33 -16.39 -40.81 20.80
C ASN A 33 -15.84 -40.40 19.43
N ASP A 34 -16.17 -41.12 18.37
CA ASP A 34 -15.80 -40.74 17.00
C ASP A 34 -16.35 -39.35 16.64
N LEU A 35 -17.62 -39.10 16.98
CA LEU A 35 -18.25 -37.79 16.76
C LEU A 35 -17.62 -36.69 17.63
N LYS A 36 -17.27 -37.00 18.88
CA LYS A 36 -16.56 -36.08 19.77
C LYS A 36 -15.18 -35.75 19.23
N GLU A 37 -14.40 -36.74 18.82
CA GLU A 37 -13.08 -36.55 18.24
C GLU A 37 -13.17 -35.72 16.97
N TYR A 38 -14.17 -35.99 16.12
CA TYR A 38 -14.46 -35.17 14.95
C TYR A 38 -14.75 -33.70 15.31
N ILE A 39 -15.60 -33.44 16.32
CA ILE A 39 -15.92 -32.08 16.76
C ILE A 39 -14.71 -31.39 17.39
N GLU A 40 -13.95 -32.07 18.25
CA GLU A 40 -12.74 -31.52 18.87
C GLU A 40 -11.69 -31.17 17.80
N ASN A 41 -11.51 -32.04 16.81
CA ASN A 41 -10.64 -31.75 15.66
C ASN A 41 -11.15 -30.56 14.84
N ARG A 42 -12.46 -30.46 14.57
CA ARG A 42 -13.06 -29.30 13.90
C ARG A 42 -12.90 -28.00 14.66
N ILE A 43 -13.08 -28.01 15.98
CA ILE A 43 -12.88 -26.83 16.84
C ILE A 43 -11.41 -26.42 16.81
N ASN A 44 -10.49 -27.38 16.95
CA ASN A 44 -9.06 -27.09 16.87
C ASN A 44 -8.66 -26.53 15.49
N GLU A 45 -9.22 -27.05 14.40
CA GLU A 45 -9.04 -26.48 13.05
C GLU A 45 -9.52 -25.03 12.98
N ILE A 46 -10.69 -24.71 13.56
CA ILE A 46 -11.24 -23.35 13.58
C ILE A 46 -10.36 -22.42 14.44
N GLU A 47 -10.01 -22.84 15.65
CA GLU A 47 -9.14 -22.06 16.55
C GLU A 47 -7.76 -21.81 15.94
N ASN A 48 -7.19 -22.81 15.25
CA ASN A 48 -5.92 -22.65 14.56
C ASN A 48 -6.06 -21.68 13.38
N ARG A 49 -7.15 -21.76 12.60
CA ARG A 49 -7.42 -20.77 11.52
C ARG A 49 -7.58 -19.35 12.07
N GLU A 50 -8.30 -19.17 13.17
CA GLU A 50 -8.41 -17.86 13.84
C GLU A 50 -7.07 -17.37 14.37
N ARG A 51 -6.24 -18.25 14.95
CA ARG A 51 -4.91 -17.90 15.43
C ARG A 51 -3.93 -17.59 14.31
N GLU A 52 -4.00 -18.31 13.19
CA GLU A 52 -3.15 -18.07 12.01
C GLU A 52 -3.53 -16.75 11.35
N THR A 53 -4.82 -16.50 11.09
CA THR A 53 -5.30 -15.19 10.63
C THR A 53 -4.94 -14.07 11.62
N SER A 54 -5.08 -14.30 12.92
CA SER A 54 -4.68 -13.33 13.97
C SER A 54 -3.18 -13.13 14.13
N ASN A 55 -2.35 -14.14 13.84
CA ASN A 55 -0.89 -14.02 13.87
C ASN A 55 -0.36 -13.46 12.55
N GLU A 56 -1.03 -13.67 11.41
CA GLU A 56 -0.77 -12.95 10.15
C GLU A 56 -1.13 -11.45 10.28
N ILE A 57 -2.12 -11.09 11.10
CA ILE A 57 -2.39 -9.69 11.50
C ILE A 57 -1.20 -9.07 12.28
N LYS A 58 -0.31 -9.87 12.89
CA LYS A 58 0.91 -9.36 13.57
C LYS A 58 2.09 -9.12 12.63
N ASN A 59 1.99 -9.53 11.38
CA ASN A 59 3.06 -9.38 10.41
C ASN A 59 2.98 -7.99 9.76
N ASN A 60 4.01 -7.18 9.98
CA ASN A 60 3.98 -5.77 9.62
C ASN A 60 4.08 -5.58 8.09
N HIS A 61 2.98 -5.24 7.42
CA HIS A 61 2.93 -4.78 6.02
C HIS A 61 3.50 -3.36 5.87
N PHE A 62 4.72 -3.14 6.36
CA PHE A 62 5.41 -1.87 6.22
C PHE A 62 5.86 -1.67 4.78
N ILE A 63 5.79 -0.42 4.34
CA ILE A 63 6.07 0.02 2.99
C ILE A 63 7.24 0.98 3.05
N CYS A 64 8.26 0.71 2.24
CA CYS A 64 9.37 1.61 2.03
C CYS A 64 9.47 1.97 0.54
N MET A 65 9.82 3.22 0.29
CA MET A 65 9.91 3.80 -1.06
C MET A 65 11.22 4.57 -1.20
N THR A 66 11.79 4.54 -2.40
CA THR A 66 12.93 5.37 -2.80
C THR A 66 12.93 5.57 -4.31
N VAL A 67 13.80 6.44 -4.79
CA VAL A 67 14.01 6.70 -6.21
C VAL A 67 15.31 6.03 -6.64
N MET A 68 15.29 5.35 -7.78
CA MET A 68 16.48 4.72 -8.36
C MET A 68 16.60 5.04 -9.83
N ASN A 69 17.83 5.05 -10.32
CA ASN A 69 18.08 4.86 -11.75
C ASN A 69 18.23 3.37 -12.09
N GLU A 70 18.25 3.08 -13.39
CA GLU A 70 18.34 1.72 -13.91
C GLU A 70 19.56 0.94 -13.40
N LYS A 71 20.72 1.60 -13.30
CA LYS A 71 21.97 0.97 -12.81
C LYS A 71 21.84 0.58 -11.33
N GLU A 72 21.32 1.49 -10.51
CA GLU A 72 21.09 1.23 -9.07
C GLU A 72 20.05 0.13 -8.87
N TYR A 73 18.98 0.13 -9.67
CA TYR A 73 17.93 -0.89 -9.61
C TYR A 73 18.48 -2.27 -9.97
N LYS A 74 19.24 -2.41 -11.05
CA LYS A 74 19.86 -3.69 -11.46
C LYS A 74 20.80 -4.27 -10.38
N LEU A 75 21.45 -3.43 -9.57
CA LEU A 75 22.27 -3.87 -8.43
C LEU A 75 21.43 -4.31 -7.20
N ASN A 76 20.14 -4.03 -7.20
CA ASN A 76 19.21 -4.21 -6.08
C ASN A 76 17.88 -4.89 -6.47
N ASP A 77 17.83 -5.60 -7.60
CA ASP A 77 16.63 -6.15 -8.25
C ASP A 77 15.82 -7.15 -7.39
N ASN A 78 16.39 -7.64 -6.29
CA ASN A 78 15.72 -8.54 -5.33
C ASN A 78 15.22 -7.85 -4.06
N LEU A 79 15.57 -6.58 -3.86
CA LEU A 79 15.23 -5.81 -2.66
C LEU A 79 14.10 -4.81 -2.92
N PHE A 80 13.98 -4.36 -4.15
CA PHE A 80 12.96 -3.41 -4.57
C PHE A 80 12.26 -3.91 -5.82
N THR A 81 11.06 -3.40 -6.03
CA THR A 81 10.28 -3.59 -7.24
C THR A 81 9.91 -2.23 -7.81
N VAL A 82 10.01 -2.08 -9.13
CA VAL A 82 9.53 -0.86 -9.80
C VAL A 82 8.00 -0.83 -9.75
N ILE A 83 7.43 0.30 -9.34
CA ILE A 83 5.97 0.40 -9.14
C ILE A 83 5.20 0.25 -10.46
N PHE A 84 5.77 0.77 -11.54
CA PHE A 84 5.29 0.67 -12.91
C PHE A 84 6.42 0.17 -13.81
N SER A 85 6.28 -1.05 -14.34
CA SER A 85 7.29 -1.67 -15.22
C SER A 85 7.59 -0.82 -16.46
N GLU A 86 6.63 -0.03 -16.92
CA GLU A 86 6.77 0.89 -18.07
C GLU A 86 7.80 2.00 -17.83
N ASP A 87 8.14 2.28 -16.56
CA ASP A 87 9.18 3.24 -16.20
C ASP A 87 10.59 2.63 -16.25
N PHE A 88 10.70 1.29 -16.15
CA PHE A 88 11.97 0.56 -16.16
C PHE A 88 12.34 -0.01 -17.52
N ILE A 89 11.36 -0.46 -18.29
CA ILE A 89 11.61 -1.04 -19.63
C ILE A 89 12.29 0.04 -20.47
N GLU A 90 13.50 -0.27 -20.96
CA GLU A 90 14.26 0.57 -21.89
C GLU A 90 13.28 1.16 -22.91
N LYS A 91 13.13 2.48 -22.86
CA LYS A 91 12.35 3.20 -23.86
C LYS A 91 13.16 3.18 -25.14
N ASP A 92 13.08 2.08 -25.88
CA ASP A 92 13.37 2.09 -27.30
C ASP A 92 12.30 2.98 -27.95
N ILE A 93 12.55 4.29 -27.93
CA ILE A 93 11.73 5.32 -28.56
C ILE A 93 11.48 4.96 -30.03
N LYS A 94 12.44 4.23 -30.64
CA LYS A 94 12.48 3.75 -32.02
C LYS A 94 11.29 2.87 -32.44
N ASN A 95 10.49 2.35 -31.50
CA ASN A 95 9.32 1.52 -31.80
C ASN A 95 8.02 2.04 -31.15
N LEU A 96 7.99 3.28 -30.65
CA LEU A 96 6.78 3.84 -30.06
C LEU A 96 5.79 4.24 -31.17
N ASN A 97 4.64 3.57 -31.22
CA ASN A 97 3.54 3.97 -32.09
C ASN A 97 2.84 5.21 -31.53
N MET A 98 2.58 6.20 -32.38
CA MET A 98 2.06 7.47 -31.91
C MET A 98 0.60 7.42 -31.46
N LYS A 99 -0.19 6.52 -32.06
CA LYS A 99 -1.55 6.23 -31.62
C LYS A 99 -1.55 5.65 -30.21
N ASP A 100 -0.54 4.87 -29.83
CA ASP A 100 -0.43 4.34 -28.47
C ASP A 100 -0.13 5.43 -27.44
N ILE A 101 0.74 6.39 -27.75
CA ILE A 101 0.99 7.52 -26.86
C ILE A 101 -0.28 8.39 -26.72
N MET A 102 -0.96 8.69 -27.83
CA MET A 102 -2.15 9.54 -27.83
C MET A 102 -3.37 8.89 -27.17
N LEU A 103 -3.60 7.59 -27.41
CA LEU A 103 -4.81 6.89 -26.98
C LEU A 103 -4.61 6.08 -25.69
N LYS A 104 -3.49 5.36 -25.55
CA LYS A 104 -3.25 4.47 -24.40
C LYS A 104 -2.52 5.18 -23.25
N ARG A 105 -1.58 6.07 -23.56
CA ARG A 105 -0.79 6.80 -22.55
C ARG A 105 -1.32 8.20 -22.25
N ASN A 106 -2.51 8.55 -22.75
CA ASN A 106 -3.14 9.86 -22.55
C ASN A 106 -2.17 11.03 -22.83
N ARG A 107 -1.42 10.93 -23.94
CA ARG A 107 -0.41 11.91 -24.41
C ARG A 107 0.84 12.06 -23.53
N ILE A 108 1.03 11.21 -22.53
CA ILE A 108 2.23 11.19 -21.70
C ILE A 108 3.36 10.52 -22.48
N PHE A 109 4.41 11.28 -22.78
CA PHE A 109 5.62 10.78 -23.43
C PHE A 109 6.55 10.10 -22.40
N GLN A 110 6.85 10.80 -21.31
CA GLN A 110 7.76 10.34 -20.28
C GLN A 110 7.38 10.93 -18.91
N THR A 111 7.68 10.21 -17.83
CA THR A 111 7.72 10.77 -16.48
C THR A 111 9.17 11.08 -16.11
N ILE A 112 9.43 12.27 -15.54
CA ILE A 112 10.73 12.79 -15.17
C ILE A 112 10.72 13.11 -13.68
N TYR A 113 11.80 12.79 -12.97
CA TYR A 113 11.98 13.21 -11.58
C TYR A 113 12.65 14.59 -11.52
N MET A 114 12.03 15.53 -10.82
CA MET A 114 12.54 16.89 -10.61
C MET A 114 12.26 17.37 -9.20
N GLU A 115 13.28 17.99 -8.60
CA GLU A 115 13.19 18.61 -7.28
C GLU A 115 13.03 20.12 -7.42
N LEU A 116 11.79 20.58 -7.37
CA LEU A 116 11.43 21.97 -7.62
C LEU A 116 10.96 22.67 -6.33
N THR A 117 11.21 23.97 -6.29
CA THR A 117 10.68 24.87 -5.25
C THR A 117 9.24 25.27 -5.55
N GLU A 118 8.49 25.77 -4.56
CA GLU A 118 7.11 26.21 -4.77
C GLU A 118 6.96 27.30 -5.84
N ASN A 119 7.99 28.12 -6.07
CA ASN A 119 7.95 29.17 -7.09
C ASN A 119 8.13 28.56 -8.48
N GLU A 120 9.09 27.66 -8.64
CA GLU A 120 9.31 26.91 -9.88
C GLU A 120 8.09 26.07 -10.27
N GLU A 121 7.44 25.43 -9.29
CA GLU A 121 6.19 24.70 -9.53
C GLU A 121 5.06 25.60 -10.05
N LYS A 122 5.02 26.87 -9.65
CA LYS A 122 4.04 27.84 -10.17
C LYS A 122 4.40 28.26 -11.58
N GLU A 123 5.67 28.49 -11.86
CA GLU A 123 6.16 28.85 -13.20
C GLU A 123 5.88 27.74 -14.22
N LEU A 124 6.00 26.46 -13.82
CA LEU A 124 5.72 25.33 -14.71
C LEU A 124 4.27 25.22 -15.18
N LYS A 125 3.28 25.72 -14.43
CA LYS A 125 1.85 25.46 -14.72
C LYS A 125 1.42 25.97 -16.09
N ASP A 126 1.97 27.11 -16.51
CA ASP A 126 1.60 27.79 -17.75
C ASP A 126 2.68 27.70 -18.83
N ARG A 127 3.81 27.03 -18.54
CA ARG A 127 4.96 26.96 -19.44
C ARG A 127 4.81 25.84 -20.47
N LYS A 128 5.20 26.14 -21.71
CA LYS A 128 5.30 25.18 -22.81
C LYS A 128 6.75 25.05 -23.24
N PHE A 129 7.19 23.83 -23.44
CA PHE A 129 8.54 23.48 -23.86
C PHE A 129 8.53 23.10 -25.34
N GLN A 130 9.55 23.53 -26.07
CA GLN A 130 9.69 23.20 -27.47
C GLN A 130 10.33 21.83 -27.64
N GLY A 131 9.89 21.11 -28.66
CA GLY A 131 10.50 19.88 -29.07
C GLY A 131 10.25 19.57 -30.53
N TYR A 132 10.84 18.48 -30.98
CA TYR A 132 10.65 18.00 -32.34
C TYR A 132 10.73 16.50 -32.40
N ILE A 133 10.14 15.97 -33.45
CA ILE A 133 10.11 14.55 -33.77
C ILE A 133 10.99 14.37 -34.97
N ASP A 134 11.93 13.44 -34.87
CA ASP A 134 12.77 13.05 -35.97
C ASP A 134 12.11 11.88 -36.71
N ASP A 135 11.68 12.12 -37.95
CA ASP A 135 11.19 11.10 -38.86
C ASP A 135 12.10 11.09 -40.10
N TYR A 136 13.23 10.36 -40.01
CA TYR A 136 14.29 10.10 -40.99
C TYR A 136 14.85 11.30 -41.79
N ASN A 137 14.02 12.18 -42.34
CA ASN A 137 14.33 13.40 -43.09
C ASN A 137 13.43 14.61 -42.73
N LYS A 138 12.47 14.50 -41.80
CA LYS A 138 11.58 15.60 -41.41
C LYS A 138 11.60 15.81 -39.90
N LYS A 139 11.88 17.04 -39.49
CA LYS A 139 11.67 17.48 -38.10
C LYS A 139 10.28 18.08 -37.97
N ILE A 140 9.42 17.41 -37.22
CA ILE A 140 8.05 17.89 -36.97
C ILE A 140 8.05 18.60 -35.61
N PRO A 141 7.77 19.91 -35.55
CA PRO A 141 7.73 20.64 -34.29
C PRO A 141 6.53 20.19 -33.46
N ILE A 142 6.77 20.02 -32.16
CA ILE A 142 5.76 19.73 -31.15
C ILE A 142 6.03 20.55 -29.90
N THR A 143 5.01 20.76 -29.09
CA THR A 143 5.18 21.38 -27.77
C THR A 143 4.80 20.42 -26.67
N PHE A 144 5.49 20.58 -25.55
CA PHE A 144 5.28 19.79 -24.35
C PHE A 144 4.86 20.67 -23.17
N ARG A 145 4.10 20.08 -22.26
CA ARG A 145 3.83 20.64 -20.94
C ARG A 145 4.26 19.65 -19.87
N LEU A 146 4.78 20.17 -18.76
CA LEU A 146 5.07 19.38 -17.57
C LEU A 146 3.90 19.47 -16.59
N GLU A 147 3.39 18.32 -16.16
CA GLU A 147 2.34 18.23 -15.14
C GLU A 147 2.74 17.27 -14.03
N LYS A 148 2.37 17.56 -12.77
CA LYS A 148 2.60 16.62 -11.67
C LYS A 148 1.93 15.27 -11.94
N SER A 149 2.69 14.20 -11.77
CA SER A 149 2.21 12.84 -11.99
C SER A 149 1.40 12.34 -10.80
N SER A 150 0.12 12.03 -11.01
CA SER A 150 -0.74 11.42 -9.99
C SER A 150 -0.69 9.89 -9.98
N LYS A 151 0.11 9.25 -10.85
CA LYS A 151 0.10 7.79 -11.02
C LYS A 151 0.52 7.04 -9.75
N TYR A 152 1.51 7.58 -9.02
CA TYR A 152 1.99 7.00 -7.77
C TYR A 152 1.02 7.21 -6.60
N ASP A 153 0.26 8.30 -6.59
CA ASP A 153 -0.79 8.51 -5.58
C ASP A 153 -1.98 7.58 -5.82
N LYS A 154 -2.38 7.37 -7.08
CA LYS A 154 -3.48 6.46 -7.45
C LYS A 154 -3.20 5.00 -7.09
N ILE A 155 -1.96 4.54 -7.20
CA ILE A 155 -1.62 3.17 -6.82
C ILE A 155 -1.59 2.99 -5.30
N ILE A 156 -1.24 4.02 -4.53
CA ILE A 156 -1.36 4.02 -3.06
C ILE A 156 -2.85 4.01 -2.66
N GLU A 157 -3.70 4.78 -3.35
CA GLU A 157 -5.15 4.72 -3.17
C GLU A 157 -5.71 3.31 -3.46
N ASN A 158 -5.29 2.68 -4.57
CA ASN A 158 -5.70 1.31 -4.86
C ASN A 158 -5.22 0.33 -3.78
N LEU A 159 -3.98 0.50 -3.30
CA LEU A 159 -3.42 -0.32 -2.23
C LEU A 159 -4.26 -0.22 -0.95
N TYR A 160 -4.78 0.97 -0.59
CA TYR A 160 -5.70 1.12 0.55
C TYR A 160 -6.93 0.23 0.43
N TYR A 161 -7.60 0.22 -0.74
CA TYR A 161 -8.76 -0.65 -0.94
C TYR A 161 -8.39 -2.13 -0.87
N ILE A 162 -7.21 -2.51 -1.34
CA ILE A 162 -6.71 -3.89 -1.20
C ILE A 162 -6.52 -4.24 0.28
N PHE A 163 -5.94 -3.36 1.10
CA PHE A 163 -5.83 -3.57 2.56
C PHE A 163 -7.20 -3.83 3.19
N GLN A 164 -8.21 -3.01 2.84
CA GLN A 164 -9.58 -3.18 3.34
C GLN A 164 -10.17 -4.55 2.94
N LYS A 165 -10.02 -4.96 1.68
CA LYS A 165 -10.50 -6.28 1.20
C LYS A 165 -9.79 -7.46 1.87
N ASN A 166 -8.57 -7.26 2.35
CA ASN A 166 -7.82 -8.27 3.08
C ASN A 166 -8.09 -8.26 4.59
N GLY A 167 -8.97 -7.37 5.08
CA GLY A 167 -9.27 -7.24 6.51
C GLY A 167 -8.10 -6.71 7.35
N LEU A 168 -7.16 -5.98 6.72
CA LEU A 168 -5.96 -5.47 7.37
C LEU A 168 -6.06 -3.97 7.63
N GLU A 169 -5.51 -3.52 8.77
CA GLU A 169 -5.48 -2.08 9.12
C GLU A 169 -4.55 -1.32 8.16
N TRP A 170 -5.07 -0.23 7.60
CA TRP A 170 -4.26 0.68 6.79
C TRP A 170 -3.27 1.45 7.66
N LYS A 171 -2.05 1.62 7.13
CA LYS A 171 -1.08 2.59 7.63
C LYS A 171 -0.71 3.53 6.51
N THR A 172 -0.62 4.82 6.82
CA THR A 172 -0.25 5.84 5.83
C THR A 172 1.07 5.44 5.17
N VAL A 173 1.13 5.54 3.85
CA VAL A 173 2.37 5.32 3.11
C VAL A 173 3.18 6.60 3.13
N ASN A 174 4.48 6.48 3.41
CA ASN A 174 5.40 7.61 3.35
C ASN A 174 5.80 7.91 1.90
N SER A 175 4.96 8.67 1.20
CA SER A 175 5.10 9.00 -0.22
C SER A 175 5.99 10.22 -0.49
N TYR A 176 7.11 10.35 0.25
CA TYR A 176 8.03 11.50 0.22
C TYR A 176 8.36 12.00 -1.20
N TYR A 177 8.61 11.07 -2.13
CA TYR A 177 9.07 11.38 -3.48
C TYR A 177 7.96 11.54 -4.53
N ASN A 178 6.71 11.20 -4.23
CA ASN A 178 5.65 11.13 -5.25
C ASN A 178 5.45 12.47 -5.99
N ASP A 179 5.47 13.58 -5.26
CA ASP A 179 5.23 14.92 -5.81
C ASP A 179 6.39 15.47 -6.66
N ASN A 180 7.54 14.77 -6.67
CA ASN A 180 8.71 15.15 -7.47
C ASN A 180 8.67 14.55 -8.89
N PHE A 181 7.65 13.76 -9.23
CA PHE A 181 7.50 13.17 -10.56
C PHE A 181 6.56 14.00 -11.44
N TYR A 182 7.03 14.33 -12.63
CA TYR A 182 6.30 15.14 -13.61
C TYR A 182 6.14 14.37 -14.92
N ASN A 183 4.94 14.35 -15.46
CA ASN A 183 4.65 13.82 -16.79
C ASN A 183 4.93 14.90 -17.82
N LEU A 184 5.76 14.58 -18.80
CA LEU A 184 5.95 15.33 -20.02
C LEU A 184 4.83 14.94 -21.00
N ILE A 185 3.88 15.85 -21.19
CA ILE A 185 2.66 15.65 -21.96
C ILE A 185 2.78 16.42 -23.28
N ILE A 186 2.44 15.76 -24.39
CA ILE A 186 2.37 16.40 -25.71
C ILE A 186 1.13 17.30 -25.74
N ASP A 187 1.35 18.61 -25.89
CA ASP A 187 0.29 19.63 -25.84
C ASP A 187 -0.21 19.97 -27.25
N GLU A 188 0.64 20.61 -28.06
CA GLU A 188 0.32 20.94 -29.45
C GLU A 188 1.13 20.10 -30.44
N TYR A 189 0.42 19.56 -31.44
CA TYR A 189 0.99 18.75 -32.51
C TYR A 189 0.19 18.92 -33.81
N ASN A 190 0.86 18.76 -34.95
CA ASN A 190 0.21 18.80 -36.26
C ASN A 190 -0.59 17.50 -36.51
N ARG A 191 -1.74 17.53 -37.17
CA ARG A 191 -2.53 16.33 -37.51
C ARG A 191 -1.76 15.32 -38.37
N GLU A 192 -0.78 15.76 -39.16
CA GLU A 192 0.13 14.88 -39.91
C GLU A 192 0.82 13.85 -39.00
N PHE A 193 0.96 14.17 -37.71
CA PHE A 193 1.59 13.35 -36.68
C PHE A 193 0.77 12.11 -36.26
N LEU A 194 -0.56 12.13 -36.41
CA LEU A 194 -1.44 11.04 -35.93
C LEU A 194 -1.36 9.77 -36.79
N ASN A 195 -0.83 9.89 -38.01
CA ASN A 195 -0.73 8.79 -38.97
C ASN A 195 0.68 8.17 -39.01
N MET A 196 1.59 8.60 -38.14
CA MET A 196 2.93 8.02 -38.05
C MET A 196 2.88 6.72 -37.24
N ASP A 197 3.19 5.62 -37.90
CA ASP A 197 3.18 4.29 -37.29
C ASP A 197 4.50 3.96 -36.57
N GLU A 198 5.62 4.60 -36.95
CA GLU A 198 6.93 4.48 -36.30
C GLU A 198 7.57 5.86 -36.13
N ILE A 199 8.11 6.12 -34.94
CA ILE A 199 8.87 7.35 -34.61
C ILE A 199 10.32 6.94 -34.41
N TYR A 200 11.24 7.59 -35.12
CA TYR A 200 12.66 7.29 -34.98
C TYR A 200 13.22 7.86 -33.67
N ASP A 201 12.92 9.13 -33.39
CA ASP A 201 13.33 9.80 -32.16
C ASP A 201 12.42 11.00 -31.80
N MET A 202 12.37 11.36 -30.53
CA MET A 202 11.62 12.51 -30.03
C MET A 202 12.47 13.29 -29.04
N ASN A 203 12.74 14.55 -29.38
CA ASN A 203 13.61 15.43 -28.61
C ASN A 203 12.81 16.61 -28.04
N TYR A 204 13.22 17.07 -26.87
CA TYR A 204 12.61 18.19 -26.16
C TYR A 204 13.67 18.99 -25.40
N ASP A 205 13.43 20.27 -25.22
CA ASP A 205 14.28 21.18 -24.46
C ASP A 205 13.50 21.70 -23.23
N LEU A 206 13.95 21.34 -22.03
CA LEU A 206 13.36 21.81 -20.77
C LEU A 206 13.94 23.16 -20.30
N GLU A 207 14.76 23.81 -21.13
CA GLU A 207 15.36 25.11 -20.84
C GLU A 207 16.13 25.06 -19.50
N GLU A 208 15.90 25.99 -18.57
CA GLU A 208 16.57 26.00 -17.26
C GLU A 208 16.24 24.79 -16.36
N PHE A 209 15.17 24.05 -16.65
CA PHE A 209 14.77 22.88 -15.85
C PHE A 209 15.58 21.63 -16.21
N GLU A 210 16.31 21.64 -17.32
CA GLU A 210 17.12 20.50 -17.78
C GLU A 210 18.18 20.10 -16.74
N GLU A 211 18.79 21.07 -16.03
CA GLU A 211 19.78 20.81 -14.97
C GLU A 211 19.20 20.07 -13.76
N LYS A 212 17.88 20.19 -13.55
CA LYS A 212 17.16 19.55 -12.42
C LYS A 212 16.44 18.27 -12.83
N ALA A 213 16.35 17.99 -14.13
CA ALA A 213 15.65 16.86 -14.69
C ALA A 213 16.49 15.58 -14.61
N LYS A 214 16.08 14.65 -13.74
CA LYS A 214 16.63 13.29 -13.69
C LYS A 214 15.74 12.37 -14.54
N LYS A 215 16.09 12.23 -15.83
CA LYS A 215 15.29 11.54 -16.86
C LYS A 215 15.21 10.02 -16.68
N ASP A 216 16.25 9.41 -16.12
CA ASP A 216 16.38 7.96 -15.92
C ASP A 216 16.12 7.55 -14.47
N CYS A 217 15.17 8.19 -13.80
CA CYS A 217 14.82 7.91 -12.42
C CYS A 217 13.36 7.51 -12.29
N PHE A 218 13.09 6.47 -11.52
CA PHE A 218 11.75 5.95 -11.28
C PHE A 218 11.56 5.57 -9.81
N LEU A 219 10.31 5.52 -9.38
CA LEU A 219 9.95 5.18 -8.02
C LEU A 219 9.92 3.66 -7.83
N VAL A 220 10.56 3.20 -6.77
CA VAL A 220 10.60 1.79 -6.38
C VAL A 220 10.09 1.64 -4.96
N TRP A 221 9.57 0.45 -4.64
CA TRP A 221 9.07 0.09 -3.32
C TRP A 221 9.36 -1.37 -2.97
N ASN A 222 9.00 -1.82 -1.76
CA ASN A 222 9.19 -3.20 -1.32
C ASN A 222 7.98 -4.12 -1.56
N ILE A 223 7.11 -3.80 -2.53
CA ILE A 223 5.96 -4.66 -2.86
C ILE A 223 6.15 -5.27 -4.25
N ASN A 224 6.24 -6.58 -4.30
CA ASN A 224 6.29 -7.34 -5.54
C ASN A 224 4.88 -7.81 -5.93
N ARG A 225 4.49 -7.63 -7.19
CA ARG A 225 3.17 -8.07 -7.71
C ARG A 225 3.35 -9.33 -8.55
N LYS A 226 2.64 -10.40 -8.19
CA LYS A 226 2.72 -11.70 -8.87
C LYS A 226 1.32 -12.14 -9.31
N LYS A 227 1.14 -12.42 -10.60
CA LYS A 227 -0.05 -13.14 -11.06
C LYS A 227 0.04 -14.59 -10.56
N VAL A 228 -1.05 -15.11 -10.03
CA VAL A 228 -1.14 -16.48 -9.52
C VAL A 228 -2.32 -17.19 -10.16
N ASN A 229 -2.14 -18.47 -10.47
CA ASN A 229 -3.24 -19.31 -10.92
C ASN A 229 -4.06 -19.77 -9.71
N SER A 230 -5.33 -20.05 -9.93
CA SER A 230 -6.21 -20.58 -8.89
C SER A 230 -6.95 -21.84 -9.34
N TRP A 231 -7.38 -22.63 -8.34
CA TRP A 231 -8.37 -23.68 -8.52
C TRP A 231 -9.64 -23.29 -7.78
N ASP A 232 -10.77 -23.30 -8.48
CA ASP A 232 -12.08 -22.97 -7.94
C ASP A 232 -12.80 -24.22 -7.42
N TYR A 233 -13.45 -24.06 -6.27
CA TYR A 233 -14.27 -25.09 -5.65
C TYR A 233 -15.59 -24.47 -5.22
N VAL A 234 -16.69 -25.10 -5.58
CA VAL A 234 -18.02 -24.68 -5.13
C VAL A 234 -18.37 -25.40 -3.82
N LEU A 235 -18.68 -24.63 -2.78
CA LEU A 235 -19.04 -25.14 -1.46
C LEU A 235 -20.50 -24.73 -1.15
N PRO A 236 -21.39 -25.68 -0.86
CA PRO A 236 -22.70 -25.35 -0.33
C PRO A 236 -22.59 -24.82 1.11
N TYR A 237 -23.20 -23.69 1.42
CA TYR A 237 -23.22 -23.11 2.77
C TYR A 237 -24.63 -22.66 3.15
N GLU A 238 -25.29 -23.41 4.04
CA GLU A 238 -26.69 -23.23 4.45
C GLU A 238 -27.67 -23.03 3.28
N ASN A 239 -27.88 -21.77 2.86
CA ASN A 239 -28.77 -21.32 1.77
C ASN A 239 -28.03 -20.58 0.64
N ASN A 240 -26.71 -20.39 0.75
CA ASN A 240 -25.87 -19.67 -0.22
C ASN A 240 -24.83 -20.61 -0.85
N ILE A 241 -24.34 -20.20 -2.02
CA ILE A 241 -23.21 -20.84 -2.69
C ILE A 241 -21.97 -20.03 -2.34
N VAL A 242 -20.98 -20.67 -1.73
CA VAL A 242 -19.68 -20.06 -1.45
C VAL A 242 -18.66 -20.64 -2.42
N TYR A 243 -17.93 -19.77 -3.09
CA TYR A 243 -16.82 -20.11 -3.96
C TYR A 243 -15.52 -20.04 -3.17
N ARG A 244 -14.73 -21.11 -3.20
CA ARG A 244 -13.38 -21.15 -2.65
C ARG A 244 -12.37 -21.18 -3.78
N TYR A 245 -11.51 -20.17 -3.82
CA TYR A 245 -10.38 -20.09 -4.72
C TYR A 245 -9.10 -20.46 -3.98
N LYS A 246 -8.43 -21.51 -4.45
CA LYS A 246 -7.13 -21.93 -3.93
C LYS A 246 -6.04 -21.38 -4.83
N LEU A 247 -5.26 -20.42 -4.35
CA LEU A 247 -4.19 -19.76 -5.10
C LEU A 247 -2.88 -20.54 -4.99
N ASP A 248 -2.20 -20.77 -6.11
CA ASP A 248 -0.89 -21.44 -6.15
C ASP A 248 0.22 -20.49 -5.68
N TYR A 249 0.32 -20.31 -4.35
CA TYR A 249 1.35 -19.51 -3.71
C TYR A 249 1.79 -20.10 -2.38
N LYS A 250 3.09 -20.42 -2.32
CA LYS A 250 3.75 -21.06 -1.17
C LYS A 250 4.83 -20.19 -0.53
N GLY A 251 4.84 -18.88 -0.82
CA GLY A 251 5.80 -17.96 -0.22
C GLY A 251 5.43 -17.64 1.23
N ASN A 252 6.43 -17.41 2.07
CA ASN A 252 6.26 -17.11 3.51
C ASN A 252 6.27 -15.61 3.83
N ASN A 253 6.35 -14.77 2.80
CA ASN A 253 6.34 -13.32 2.97
C ASN A 253 4.93 -12.84 3.31
N ASN A 254 4.84 -11.61 3.83
CA ASN A 254 3.55 -10.96 4.06
C ASN A 254 2.92 -10.64 2.71
N ILE A 255 1.63 -10.90 2.58
CA ILE A 255 0.93 -10.72 1.32
C ILE A 255 -0.35 -9.91 1.49
N LEU A 256 -0.80 -9.37 0.37
CA LEU A 256 -2.19 -9.03 0.12
C LEU A 256 -2.66 -9.78 -1.11
N VAL A 257 -3.90 -10.24 -1.09
CA VAL A 257 -4.57 -10.84 -2.24
C VAL A 257 -5.42 -9.77 -2.93
N ASN A 258 -5.35 -9.73 -4.25
CA ASN A 258 -6.16 -8.84 -5.08
C ASN A 258 -6.75 -9.63 -6.26
N HIS A 259 -8.00 -9.34 -6.63
CA HIS A 259 -8.58 -9.82 -7.87
C HIS A 259 -8.67 -8.69 -8.89
N LYS A 260 -8.01 -8.83 -10.05
CA LYS A 260 -7.74 -7.72 -10.97
C LYS A 260 -9.01 -7.11 -11.58
N ARG A 261 -10.07 -7.90 -11.76
CA ARG A 261 -11.36 -7.43 -12.31
C ARG A 261 -12.30 -6.87 -11.25
N GLY A 262 -11.89 -6.81 -9.99
CA GLY A 262 -12.79 -6.50 -8.87
C GLY A 262 -13.62 -7.71 -8.45
N GLY A 263 -14.69 -7.50 -7.70
CA GLY A 263 -15.45 -8.57 -7.05
C GLY A 263 -15.17 -8.64 -5.55
N GLU A 264 -16.13 -9.19 -4.82
CA GLU A 264 -16.12 -9.20 -3.37
C GLU A 264 -15.68 -10.56 -2.84
N TYR A 265 -14.80 -10.55 -1.84
CA TYR A 265 -14.37 -11.73 -1.10
C TYR A 265 -14.18 -11.32 0.35
N PHE A 266 -14.49 -12.24 1.26
CA PHE A 266 -14.67 -11.90 2.68
C PHE A 266 -13.72 -12.65 3.61
N SER A 267 -13.02 -13.68 3.12
CA SER A 267 -12.09 -14.44 3.94
C SER A 267 -10.88 -14.87 3.12
N ILE A 268 -9.71 -14.64 3.70
CA ILE A 268 -8.41 -15.09 3.17
C ILE A 268 -7.69 -15.82 4.31
N TYR A 269 -7.19 -17.01 4.02
CA TYR A 269 -6.43 -17.78 5.00
C TYR A 269 -5.46 -18.73 4.31
N ARG A 270 -4.36 -19.05 4.98
CA ARG A 270 -3.45 -20.10 4.56
C ARG A 270 -3.99 -21.46 4.96
N GLY A 271 -4.11 -22.38 4.01
CA GLY A 271 -4.58 -23.74 4.25
C GLY A 271 -3.47 -24.67 4.72
N ASN A 272 -3.86 -25.87 5.21
CA ASN A 272 -2.92 -26.91 5.65
C ASN A 272 -1.95 -27.39 4.55
N ASP A 273 -2.27 -27.14 3.28
CA ASP A 273 -1.43 -27.46 2.13
C ASP A 273 -0.52 -26.29 1.69
N GLU A 274 -0.36 -25.30 2.58
CA GLU A 274 0.42 -24.06 2.44
C GLU A 274 -0.10 -23.07 1.38
N ASN A 275 -1.16 -23.40 0.65
CA ASN A 275 -1.74 -22.49 -0.33
C ASN A 275 -2.66 -21.47 0.32
N ILE A 276 -2.82 -20.33 -0.34
CA ILE A 276 -3.76 -19.30 0.09
C ILE A 276 -5.15 -19.66 -0.42
N ASN A 277 -6.13 -19.63 0.46
CA ASN A 277 -7.54 -19.85 0.14
C ASN A 277 -8.29 -18.54 0.28
N VAL A 278 -9.12 -18.23 -0.70
CA VAL A 278 -10.00 -17.06 -0.73
C VAL A 278 -11.44 -17.52 -0.82
N LEU A 279 -12.32 -16.98 0.01
CA LEU A 279 -13.76 -17.26 -0.02
C LEU A 279 -14.54 -16.05 -0.54
N SER A 280 -15.49 -16.32 -1.43
CA SER A 280 -16.38 -15.33 -2.04
C SER A 280 -17.79 -15.89 -2.17
N ASP A 281 -18.79 -15.00 -2.08
CA ASP A 281 -20.20 -15.33 -2.40
C ASP A 281 -20.49 -15.18 -3.91
N GLU A 282 -19.54 -14.69 -4.69
CA GLU A 282 -19.64 -14.47 -6.12
C GLU A 282 -18.72 -15.41 -6.90
N SER A 283 -19.15 -15.81 -8.10
CA SER A 283 -18.28 -16.53 -9.04
C SER A 283 -17.36 -15.52 -9.73
N LEU A 284 -16.09 -15.56 -9.36
CA LEU A 284 -14.97 -14.80 -9.92
C LEU A 284 -14.17 -15.64 -10.92
N ASP A 285 -13.58 -14.95 -11.91
CA ASP A 285 -12.67 -15.53 -12.91
C ASP A 285 -11.27 -15.81 -12.32
N ASP A 286 -10.40 -16.49 -13.08
CA ASP A 286 -9.01 -16.76 -12.71
C ASP A 286 -8.07 -15.57 -13.05
N ASP A 287 -8.27 -14.44 -12.37
CA ASP A 287 -7.46 -13.21 -12.53
C ASP A 287 -6.94 -12.68 -11.18
N TRP A 288 -6.31 -13.58 -10.41
CA TRP A 288 -5.75 -13.29 -9.09
C TRP A 288 -4.30 -12.74 -9.14
N GLU A 289 -4.03 -11.78 -8.26
CA GLU A 289 -2.71 -11.22 -8.00
C GLU A 289 -2.38 -11.29 -6.50
N ILE A 290 -1.11 -11.58 -6.21
CA ILE A 290 -0.53 -11.48 -4.87
C ILE A 290 0.43 -10.30 -4.83
N TRP A 291 0.24 -9.44 -3.85
CA TRP A 291 1.09 -8.31 -3.54
C TRP A 291 1.93 -8.67 -2.33
N GLU A 292 3.15 -9.12 -2.61
CA GLU A 292 4.09 -9.67 -1.65
C GLU A 292 5.06 -8.59 -1.13
N PHE A 293 5.16 -8.46 0.18
CA PHE A 293 6.04 -7.50 0.85
C PHE A 293 7.41 -8.12 1.06
N LEU A 294 8.43 -7.51 0.48
CA LEU A 294 9.83 -7.92 0.58
C LEU A 294 10.43 -7.53 1.94
N ASP A 295 11.47 -8.27 2.36
CA ASP A 295 12.14 -8.04 3.64
C ASP A 295 12.84 -6.68 3.69
N ILE A 296 12.35 -5.84 4.60
CA ILE A 296 12.83 -4.48 4.81
C ILE A 296 14.22 -4.45 5.46
N ASN A 297 14.58 -5.47 6.25
CA ASN A 297 15.90 -5.49 6.88
C ASN A 297 17.01 -5.67 5.84
N GLY A 298 16.77 -6.46 4.79
CA GLY A 298 17.61 -6.52 3.60
C GLY A 298 17.79 -5.15 2.94
N ILE A 299 16.70 -4.40 2.78
CA ILE A 299 16.67 -3.07 2.17
C ILE A 299 17.49 -2.05 2.98
N LYS A 300 17.26 -1.95 4.29
CA LYS A 300 17.93 -0.98 5.16
C LYS A 300 19.44 -1.12 5.18
N ARG A 301 19.96 -2.35 5.12
CA ARG A 301 21.41 -2.60 5.12
C ARG A 301 22.14 -1.95 3.94
N LYS A 302 21.43 -1.65 2.86
CA LYS A 302 21.98 -1.01 1.66
C LYS A 302 21.68 0.48 1.55
N GLU A 303 21.03 1.08 2.54
CA GLU A 303 20.61 2.48 2.47
C GLU A 303 21.78 3.44 2.20
N SER A 304 22.95 3.18 2.80
CA SER A 304 24.15 3.99 2.62
C SER A 304 24.74 3.95 1.20
N GLU A 305 24.35 2.97 0.39
CA GLU A 305 24.82 2.80 -1.00
C GLU A 305 23.91 3.52 -2.02
N LEU A 306 22.74 3.98 -1.59
CA LEU A 306 21.74 4.61 -2.46
C LEU A 306 21.92 6.12 -2.55
N LYS A 307 21.71 6.69 -3.75
CA LYS A 307 21.71 8.15 -3.94
C LYS A 307 20.53 8.84 -3.24
N PHE A 308 19.40 8.14 -3.11
CA PHE A 308 18.19 8.66 -2.48
C PHE A 308 17.91 7.90 -1.18
N LYS A 309 17.55 8.65 -0.14
CA LYS A 309 17.19 8.10 1.18
C LYS A 309 15.96 7.20 1.06
N ILE A 310 15.87 6.20 1.93
CA ILE A 310 14.68 5.36 1.99
C ILE A 310 13.68 6.01 2.94
N HIS A 311 12.44 6.19 2.47
CA HIS A 311 11.34 6.67 3.31
C HIS A 311 10.36 5.52 3.54
N SER A 312 9.99 5.29 4.80
CA SER A 312 9.10 4.19 5.17
C SER A 312 8.07 4.59 6.22
N ASN A 313 7.08 3.73 6.41
CA ASN A 313 6.07 3.84 7.48
C ASN A 313 6.33 2.87 8.64
N ILE A 314 7.59 2.46 8.84
CA ILE A 314 7.97 1.52 9.88
C ILE A 314 7.76 2.13 11.27
N GLN A 315 7.16 1.32 12.15
CA GLN A 315 6.92 1.64 13.54
C GLN A 315 7.73 0.68 14.43
N LYS A 316 8.59 1.22 15.30
CA LYS A 316 9.55 0.45 16.12
C LYS A 316 8.90 -0.56 17.06
N ASN A 317 7.74 -0.20 17.64
CA ASN A 317 7.05 -0.99 18.66
C ASN A 317 5.57 -1.19 18.27
N ASN A 318 5.31 -2.08 17.32
CA ASN A 318 3.97 -2.24 16.74
C ASN A 318 2.97 -3.02 17.62
N GLU A 319 3.44 -3.59 18.73
CA GLU A 319 2.68 -4.54 19.56
C GLU A 319 1.56 -3.90 20.42
N ILE A 320 1.55 -2.57 20.59
CA ILE A 320 0.69 -1.89 21.59
C ILE A 320 -0.43 -1.06 20.93
N THR A 321 -0.40 -0.85 19.61
CA THR A 321 -1.36 0.03 18.92
C THR A 321 -2.79 -0.53 18.89
N ILE A 322 -2.94 -1.86 19.01
CA ILE A 322 -4.24 -2.55 18.94
C ILE A 322 -5.06 -2.37 20.23
N LEU A 323 -4.42 -2.07 21.36
CA LEU A 323 -5.08 -2.00 22.67
C LEU A 323 -5.18 -0.56 23.17
N LYS A 324 -6.29 0.07 22.80
CA LYS A 324 -6.81 1.40 23.24
C LYS A 324 -6.05 2.59 22.66
N ARG A 325 -6.66 3.23 21.66
CA ARG A 325 -6.31 4.59 21.19
C ARG A 325 -6.60 5.61 22.30
N ILE A 326 -5.66 5.78 23.22
CA ILE A 326 -5.77 6.71 24.34
C ILE A 326 -5.60 8.14 23.80
N ARG A 327 -6.51 9.05 24.13
CA ARG A 327 -6.51 10.43 23.61
C ARG A 327 -5.75 11.36 24.56
N THR A 328 -4.42 11.19 24.63
CA THR A 328 -3.57 12.04 25.50
C THR A 328 -2.40 12.62 24.72
N ARG A 329 -1.87 13.75 25.21
CA ARG A 329 -0.63 14.34 24.68
C ARG A 329 0.54 13.36 24.72
N ALA A 330 0.62 12.56 25.79
CA ALA A 330 1.63 11.52 25.94
C ALA A 330 1.51 10.44 24.85
N GLU A 331 0.28 10.06 24.48
CA GLU A 331 0.05 9.07 23.42
C GLU A 331 0.42 9.62 22.04
N ILE A 332 0.05 10.86 21.72
CA ILE A 332 0.46 11.51 20.47
C ILE A 332 1.99 11.57 20.39
N ASN A 333 2.66 11.93 21.49
CA ASN A 333 4.13 11.95 21.54
C ASN A 333 4.73 10.54 21.40
N ARG A 334 4.11 9.52 22.01
CA ARG A 334 4.52 8.11 21.88
C ARG A 334 4.42 7.64 20.43
N LEU A 335 3.30 7.92 19.77
CA LEU A 335 3.10 7.61 18.35
C LEU A 335 4.14 8.32 17.50
N PHE A 336 4.32 9.63 17.71
CA PHE A 336 5.34 10.42 17.03
C PHE A 336 6.74 9.80 17.12
N SER A 337 7.20 9.46 18.34
CA SER A 337 8.52 8.84 18.57
C SER A 337 8.63 7.38 18.12
N SER A 338 7.51 6.75 17.74
CA SER A 338 7.51 5.34 17.31
C SER A 338 7.86 5.17 15.83
N TYR A 339 7.72 6.21 15.02
CA TYR A 339 8.02 6.15 13.58
C TYR A 339 9.50 6.45 13.31
N GLU A 340 10.19 5.50 12.68
CA GLU A 340 11.63 5.63 12.41
C GLU A 340 11.99 6.85 11.54
N THR A 341 11.13 7.19 10.57
CA THR A 341 11.36 8.37 9.70
C THR A 341 11.43 9.70 10.48
N LEU A 342 10.93 9.72 11.72
CA LEU A 342 10.87 10.91 12.57
C LEU A 342 11.94 10.92 13.67
N ASP A 343 12.88 9.97 13.68
CA ASP A 343 13.90 9.83 14.73
C ASP A 343 14.76 11.06 14.97
N ASN A 344 14.92 11.91 13.95
CA ASN A 344 15.69 13.14 14.01
C ASN A 344 14.84 14.38 14.31
N ILE A 345 13.57 14.22 14.66
CA ILE A 345 12.64 15.31 14.97
C ILE A 345 12.15 15.15 16.41
N VAL A 346 12.12 16.25 17.16
CA VAL A 346 11.59 16.27 18.53
C VAL A 346 10.30 17.08 18.59
N LEU A 347 9.23 16.47 19.11
CA LEU A 347 7.97 17.15 19.38
C LEU A 347 8.08 17.92 20.70
N LYS A 348 8.12 19.25 20.60
CA LYS A 348 8.36 20.14 21.74
C LYS A 348 7.08 20.41 22.54
N ASP A 349 5.96 20.61 21.84
CA ASP A 349 4.69 20.92 22.48
C ASP A 349 3.48 20.48 21.65
N ILE A 350 2.37 20.18 22.35
CA ILE A 350 1.07 19.82 21.77
C ILE A 350 0.01 20.70 22.46
N GLY A 351 -0.64 21.56 21.69
CA GLY A 351 -1.64 22.51 22.18
C GLY A 351 -2.97 22.45 21.44
N ILE A 352 -4.01 23.04 22.04
CA ILE A 352 -5.35 23.22 21.44
C ILE A 352 -5.62 24.70 21.14
N GLU A 353 -4.87 25.61 21.78
CA GLU A 353 -5.08 27.04 21.64
C GLU A 353 -4.65 27.52 20.28
N THR A 354 -5.62 27.97 19.49
CA THR A 354 -5.42 28.83 18.32
C THR A 354 -4.75 30.12 18.77
N LEU A 355 -3.42 30.08 18.88
CA LEU A 355 -2.61 31.27 19.15
C LEU A 355 -2.78 32.20 17.94
N LYS A 356 -3.56 33.27 18.14
CA LYS A 356 -3.70 34.36 17.17
C LYS A 356 -2.28 34.80 16.76
N ASN A 357 -2.04 34.90 15.45
CA ASN A 357 -0.79 35.36 14.79
C ASN A 357 0.33 34.33 14.53
N ARG A 358 0.10 33.02 14.60
CA ARG A 358 1.08 32.03 14.08
C ARG A 358 0.82 31.62 12.63
N LYS A 359 1.90 31.51 11.84
CA LYS A 359 1.90 30.85 10.54
C LYS A 359 1.98 29.33 10.74
N TYR A 360 1.35 28.58 9.85
CA TYR A 360 1.37 27.12 9.85
C TYR A 360 1.94 26.62 8.53
N LEU A 361 2.62 25.47 8.56
CA LEU A 361 3.09 24.80 7.36
C LEU A 361 1.89 24.41 6.47
N LYS A 362 2.05 24.59 5.16
CA LYS A 362 1.08 24.07 4.18
C LYS A 362 1.43 22.62 3.90
N LEU A 363 0.59 21.70 4.38
CA LEU A 363 0.81 20.26 4.28
C LEU A 363 -0.23 19.62 3.35
N LYS A 364 0.22 18.80 2.40
CA LYS A 364 -0.63 17.88 1.63
C LYS A 364 -1.16 16.75 2.53
N LYS A 365 -2.44 16.40 2.37
CA LYS A 365 -3.02 15.22 3.00
C LYS A 365 -2.75 14.00 2.12
N LEU A 366 -2.02 13.02 2.64
CA LEU A 366 -1.64 11.81 1.90
C LEU A 366 -2.80 10.82 1.77
N ASN A 367 -3.69 10.77 2.78
CA ASN A 367 -4.85 9.88 2.81
C ASN A 367 -6.14 10.54 2.27
N HIS A 368 -6.03 11.50 1.34
CA HIS A 368 -7.19 12.28 0.87
C HIS A 368 -8.27 11.44 0.16
N PHE A 369 -7.94 10.22 -0.26
CA PHE A 369 -8.85 9.28 -0.91
C PHE A 369 -9.73 8.51 0.08
N ILE A 370 -9.37 8.48 1.36
CA ILE A 370 -10.16 7.81 2.39
C ILE A 370 -11.41 8.64 2.66
N LYS A 371 -12.57 8.04 2.45
CA LYS A 371 -13.88 8.62 2.76
C LYS A 371 -14.55 7.76 3.83
N TYR A 372 -15.01 8.40 4.89
CA TYR A 372 -15.80 7.75 5.92
C TYR A 372 -17.28 8.05 5.66
N ASP A 373 -18.15 7.04 5.81
CA ASP A 373 -19.60 7.22 5.70
C ASP A 373 -20.16 8.22 6.73
N PHE A 374 -19.44 8.38 7.84
CA PHE A 374 -19.77 9.30 8.94
C PHE A 374 -18.60 10.25 9.22
N ASP A 375 -18.06 10.90 8.18
CA ASP A 375 -17.02 11.92 8.40
C ASP A 375 -17.62 13.11 9.18
N LEU A 376 -16.90 13.55 10.22
CA LEU A 376 -17.32 14.72 11.00
C LEU A 376 -17.17 15.96 10.13
N ASP A 377 -18.20 16.82 10.14
CA ASP A 377 -18.07 18.16 9.58
C ASP A 377 -16.82 18.85 10.13
N LYS A 378 -16.10 19.59 9.27
CA LYS A 378 -14.86 20.29 9.68
C LYS A 378 -15.07 21.18 10.91
N ASN A 379 -16.26 21.75 11.06
CA ASN A 379 -16.62 22.61 12.19
C ASN A 379 -16.76 21.84 13.52
N LEU A 380 -16.93 20.52 13.47
CA LEU A 380 -17.02 19.64 14.63
C LEU A 380 -15.65 19.05 15.02
N LYS A 381 -14.64 19.15 14.14
CA LYS A 381 -13.29 18.67 14.42
C LYS A 381 -12.53 19.67 15.27
N GLN A 382 -11.77 19.17 16.25
CA GLN A 382 -10.96 20.01 17.12
C GLN A 382 -9.55 20.18 16.54
N GLU A 383 -9.06 21.42 16.52
CA GLU A 383 -7.71 21.71 16.02
C GLU A 383 -6.65 21.39 17.09
N ILE A 384 -5.61 20.65 16.71
CA ILE A 384 -4.45 20.35 17.53
C ILE A 384 -3.22 20.95 16.87
N ILE A 385 -2.45 21.72 17.63
CA ILE A 385 -1.24 22.40 17.17
C ILE A 385 -0.01 21.65 17.68
N LEU A 386 0.88 21.33 16.76
CA LEU A 386 2.15 20.66 17.01
C LEU A 386 3.28 21.69 16.87
N LYS A 387 4.10 21.83 17.91
CA LYS A 387 5.35 22.59 17.85
C LYS A 387 6.52 21.63 17.81
N ILE A 388 7.35 21.78 16.79
CA ILE A 388 8.47 20.90 16.53
C ILE A 388 9.78 21.65 16.81
N GLU A 389 10.74 20.97 17.42
CA GLU A 389 12.11 21.46 17.53
C GLU A 389 12.87 21.11 16.25
N LYS A 390 13.46 22.14 15.62
CA LYS A 390 14.21 22.01 14.38
C LYS A 390 15.71 21.97 14.67
N ASP A 391 16.35 20.84 14.40
CA ASP A 391 17.81 20.72 14.39
C ASP A 391 18.30 20.46 12.96
N ASN A 392 18.76 21.51 12.27
CA ASN A 392 19.40 21.43 10.95
C ASN A 392 18.59 20.72 9.83
N ILE A 393 17.26 20.72 9.89
CA ILE A 393 16.39 20.15 8.85
C ILE A 393 15.90 21.26 7.91
N ASP A 394 16.10 21.07 6.60
CA ASP A 394 15.58 21.96 5.55
C ASP A 394 14.03 22.03 5.56
N LYS A 395 13.47 23.19 5.19
CA LYS A 395 12.02 23.42 5.20
C LYS A 395 11.26 22.39 4.36
N ARG A 396 11.81 21.97 3.22
CA ARG A 396 11.16 20.99 2.32
C ARG A 396 11.15 19.59 2.93
N GLU A 397 12.29 19.14 3.49
CA GLU A 397 12.35 17.84 4.18
C GLU A 397 11.37 17.83 5.37
N MET A 398 11.31 18.93 6.11
CA MET A 398 10.38 19.08 7.23
C MET A 398 8.91 19.02 6.79
N ILE A 399 8.53 19.75 5.73
CA ILE A 399 7.17 19.67 5.16
C ILE A 399 6.81 18.23 4.82
N LYS A 400 7.67 17.51 4.10
CA LYS A 400 7.39 16.12 3.70
C LYS A 400 7.23 15.16 4.88
N LYS A 401 8.09 15.29 5.91
CA LYS A 401 7.96 14.48 7.14
C LYS A 401 6.67 14.79 7.90
N MET A 402 6.26 16.06 7.92
CA MET A 402 5.02 16.48 8.57
C MET A 402 3.76 16.11 7.78
N GLU A 403 3.80 16.11 6.45
CA GLU A 403 2.72 15.60 5.59
C GLU A 403 2.39 14.13 5.93
N TYR A 404 3.43 13.30 6.08
CA TYR A 404 3.30 11.92 6.51
C TYR A 404 2.69 11.81 7.91
N LEU A 405 3.30 12.45 8.90
CA LEU A 405 2.85 12.40 10.30
C LEU A 405 1.41 12.87 10.48
N VAL A 406 1.08 14.05 9.93
CA VAL A 406 -0.25 14.64 10.08
C VAL A 406 -1.30 13.74 9.41
N SER A 407 -1.01 13.18 8.24
CA SER A 407 -1.94 12.27 7.56
C SER A 407 -2.18 10.99 8.35
N GLU A 408 -1.15 10.47 9.02
CA GLU A 408 -1.26 9.28 9.88
C GLU A 408 -2.01 9.60 11.19
N LEU A 409 -1.72 10.72 11.84
CA LEU A 409 -2.44 11.15 13.04
C LEU A 409 -3.92 11.44 12.76
N GLU A 410 -4.24 12.10 11.64
CA GLU A 410 -5.62 12.34 11.23
C GLU A 410 -6.35 11.03 10.85
N TYR A 411 -5.63 10.01 10.37
CA TYR A 411 -6.21 8.68 10.12
C TYR A 411 -6.49 7.93 11.45
N ILE A 412 -5.59 8.02 12.43
CA ILE A 412 -5.76 7.39 13.75
C ILE A 412 -6.83 8.13 14.57
N TYR A 413 -6.89 9.45 14.47
CA TYR A 413 -7.78 10.35 15.21
C TYR A 413 -8.57 11.26 14.24
N PRO A 414 -9.59 10.73 13.55
CA PRO A 414 -10.37 11.47 12.54
C PRO A 414 -11.15 12.67 13.10
N GLU A 415 -11.32 12.75 14.43
CA GLU A 415 -11.94 13.87 15.15
C GLU A 415 -11.05 15.12 15.25
N TYR A 416 -9.76 15.03 14.93
CA TYR A 416 -8.82 16.15 15.05
C TYR A 416 -8.32 16.65 13.70
N ILE A 417 -7.98 17.94 13.65
CA ILE A 417 -7.23 18.55 12.56
C ILE A 417 -5.88 18.97 13.11
N PHE A 418 -4.81 18.32 12.67
CA PHE A 418 -3.47 18.63 13.14
C PHE A 418 -2.84 19.75 12.29
N LYS A 419 -2.24 20.74 12.96
CA LYS A 419 -1.50 21.85 12.33
C LYS A 419 -0.10 21.92 12.91
N VAL A 420 0.89 22.11 12.05
CA VAL A 420 2.29 22.27 12.46
C VAL A 420 2.69 23.73 12.32
N VAL A 421 3.29 24.30 13.36
CA VAL A 421 3.75 25.69 13.36
C VAL A 421 4.89 25.87 12.35
N ASP A 422 4.84 26.95 11.54
CA ASP A 422 5.94 27.33 10.63
C ASP A 422 6.90 28.30 11.33
N ASP A 423 7.98 27.76 11.88
CA ASP A 423 9.06 28.50 12.54
C ASP A 423 10.29 28.73 11.58
N TYR A 424 10.08 28.66 10.25
CA TYR A 424 11.14 28.91 9.24
C TYR A 424 11.22 30.36 8.77
N ASP A 425 10.17 31.16 9.01
CA ASP A 425 10.06 32.56 8.59
C ASP A 425 10.29 33.56 9.77
N GLU A 426 10.99 33.16 10.84
CA GLU A 426 11.36 34.06 11.97
C GLU A 426 12.61 34.91 11.67
#